data_AF-S8D482-F1
#
_entry.id   AF-S8D482-F1
#
_cell.length_a   1.000
_cell.length_b   1.000
_cell.length_c   1.000
_cell.angle_alpha   90.00
_cell.angle_beta   90.00
_cell.angle_gamma   90.00
#
_symmetry.space_group_name_H-M   'P 1'
#
loop_
_entity.id
_entity.type
_entity.pdbx_description
1 polymer ?
#
loop_
_entity_poly.entity_id
_entity_poly.type
_entity_poly.pdbx_seq_one_letter_code
_entity_poly.pdbx_strand_id
1 'polypeptide(L)'
;REMFYHAFDGYMAHAFPRDELRPLSCGGEDSLGGYALTLIDSLDTLALLGDKERFAFSIGWIGKNLRFDINKTVSVFETTIRVLGGLLSAHLIASDYNTGMRIPSYNDELLHLAEDLANRMLPAFDTPTGIPFGSVNLLHGVDENESKARTQITSTAGGGTLTLEFGVLSRLTNNPGY
;
A
#
# COMPACT_ATOMS: atom_id res chain seq x y z
N ARG A 1 14.03 -16.52 9.59
CA ARG A 1 13.35 -15.77 10.67
C ARG A 1 14.25 -14.69 11.26
N GLU A 2 15.46 -15.01 11.73
CA GLU A 2 16.38 -14.00 12.32
C GLU A 2 16.75 -12.86 11.36
N MET A 3 17.02 -13.16 10.09
CA MET A 3 17.31 -12.12 9.08
C MET A 3 16.17 -11.13 8.89
N PHE A 4 14.92 -11.60 8.96
CA PHE A 4 13.75 -10.72 8.87
C PHE A 4 13.72 -9.76 10.05
N TYR A 5 13.89 -10.25 11.28
CA TYR A 5 13.88 -9.38 12.46
C TYR A 5 15.08 -8.44 12.51
N HIS A 6 16.26 -8.87 12.05
CA HIS A 6 17.40 -7.97 11.89
C HIS A 6 17.06 -6.77 10.99
N ALA A 7 16.41 -7.02 9.84
CA ALA A 7 16.00 -5.96 8.93
C ALA A 7 14.83 -5.13 9.46
N PHE A 8 13.77 -5.79 9.96
CA PHE A 8 12.56 -5.15 10.47
C PHE A 8 12.85 -4.29 11.71
N ASP A 9 13.58 -4.83 12.70
CA ASP A 9 13.93 -4.06 13.91
C ASP A 9 14.88 -2.90 13.56
N GLY A 10 15.78 -3.09 12.59
CA GLY A 10 16.62 -2.02 12.05
C GLY A 10 15.81 -0.90 11.41
N TYR A 11 14.81 -1.24 10.59
CA TYR A 11 13.88 -0.28 10.01
C TYR A 11 13.09 0.46 11.10
N MET A 12 12.50 -0.27 12.06
CA MET A 12 11.73 0.29 13.15
C MET A 12 12.56 1.26 14.03
N ALA A 13 13.85 0.99 14.21
CA ALA A 13 14.74 1.82 15.02
C ALA A 13 15.25 3.07 14.30
N HIS A 14 15.48 3.01 12.98
CA HIS A 14 16.27 4.02 12.27
C HIS A 14 15.55 4.76 11.14
N ALA A 15 14.43 4.23 10.65
CA ALA A 15 13.76 4.79 9.48
C ALA A 15 12.26 5.01 9.69
N PHE A 16 11.59 4.20 10.52
CA PHE A 16 10.16 4.36 10.79
C PHE A 16 9.83 5.80 11.26
N PRO A 17 8.80 6.48 10.70
CA PRO A 17 7.79 5.98 9.76
C PRO A 17 8.04 6.29 8.27
N ARG A 18 9.29 6.52 7.86
CA ARG A 18 9.65 6.70 6.44
C ARG A 18 9.39 5.42 5.64
N ASP A 19 9.38 5.52 4.31
CA ASP A 19 9.12 4.34 3.47
C ASP A 19 10.17 3.23 3.63
N GLU A 20 11.46 3.58 3.64
CA GLU A 20 12.56 2.61 3.61
C GLU A 20 13.74 3.02 4.51
N LEU A 21 14.53 2.02 4.90
CA LEU A 21 15.80 2.20 5.60
C LEU A 21 16.96 2.32 4.60
N ARG A 22 17.83 3.31 4.80
CA ARG A 22 19.18 3.37 4.22
C ARG A 22 20.16 2.67 5.17
N PRO A 23 20.50 1.40 4.94
CA PRO A 23 21.17 0.56 5.95
C PRO A 23 22.61 0.97 6.24
N LEU A 24 23.29 1.63 5.30
CA LEU A 24 24.68 2.08 5.50
C LEU A 24 24.78 3.36 6.34
N SER A 25 23.79 4.25 6.22
CA SER A 25 23.79 5.54 6.91
C SER A 25 22.85 5.58 8.12
N CYS A 26 22.10 4.50 8.39
CA CYS A 26 21.06 4.43 9.42
C CYS A 26 20.07 5.61 9.36
N GLY A 27 19.63 5.96 8.15
CA GLY A 27 18.61 7.01 7.93
C GLY A 27 17.41 6.46 7.18
N GLY A 28 16.29 7.19 7.18
CA GLY A 28 15.10 6.84 6.40
C GLY A 28 15.00 7.61 5.08
N GLU A 29 14.29 7.03 4.11
CA GLU A 29 13.97 7.64 2.82
C GLU A 29 12.51 7.39 2.43
N ASP A 30 11.86 8.38 1.80
CA ASP A 30 10.48 8.27 1.29
C ASP A 30 10.49 8.08 -0.24
N SER A 31 10.82 6.85 -0.66
CA SER A 31 11.02 6.48 -2.07
C SER A 31 9.73 6.45 -2.89
N LEU A 32 8.57 6.25 -2.27
CA LEU A 32 7.27 6.22 -2.96
C LEU A 32 6.36 7.35 -2.47
N GLY A 33 5.90 7.25 -1.23
CA GLY A 33 4.73 7.94 -0.72
C GLY A 33 4.96 8.67 0.59
N GLY A 34 5.90 8.20 1.41
CA GLY A 34 6.02 8.61 2.80
C GLY A 34 4.88 8.05 3.67
N TYR A 35 4.45 6.81 3.37
CA TYR A 35 3.34 6.13 4.03
C TYR A 35 3.80 4.84 4.74
N ALA A 36 5.02 4.87 5.29
CA ALA A 36 5.62 3.75 6.01
C ALA A 36 5.63 2.45 5.18
N LEU A 37 6.01 2.53 3.89
CA LEU A 37 6.00 1.42 2.92
C LEU A 37 6.52 0.10 3.50
N THR A 38 7.71 0.09 4.11
CA THR A 38 8.31 -1.12 4.69
C THR A 38 7.44 -1.73 5.79
N LEU A 39 6.72 -0.91 6.57
CA LEU A 39 5.80 -1.42 7.58
C LEU A 39 4.64 -2.18 6.93
N ILE A 40 4.07 -1.62 5.86
CA ILE A 40 2.94 -2.22 5.12
C ILE A 40 3.38 -3.52 4.43
N ASP A 41 4.50 -3.50 3.71
CA ASP A 41 5.07 -4.67 3.02
C ASP A 41 5.49 -5.79 3.99
N SER A 42 5.67 -5.49 5.28
CA SER A 42 6.07 -6.48 6.28
C SER A 42 4.87 -7.13 7.00
N LEU A 43 3.64 -6.64 6.84
CA LEU A 43 2.49 -7.09 7.63
C LEU A 43 2.19 -8.59 7.46
N ASP A 44 2.10 -9.05 6.23
CA ASP A 44 1.82 -10.46 5.94
C ASP A 44 2.97 -11.36 6.37
N THR A 45 4.21 -10.90 6.29
CA THR A 45 5.40 -11.63 6.73
C THR A 45 5.44 -11.76 8.25
N LEU A 46 5.09 -10.70 8.99
CA LEU A 46 4.91 -10.77 10.45
C LEU A 46 3.86 -11.84 10.80
N ALA A 47 2.75 -11.89 10.07
CA ALA A 47 1.72 -12.89 10.25
C ALA A 47 2.19 -14.32 9.91
N LEU A 48 2.90 -14.51 8.79
CA LEU A 48 3.47 -15.79 8.39
C LEU A 48 4.50 -16.32 9.41
N LEU A 49 5.24 -15.41 10.06
CA LEU A 49 6.19 -15.76 11.13
C LEU A 49 5.51 -15.97 12.50
N GLY A 50 4.18 -15.82 12.59
CA GLY A 50 3.41 -15.97 13.81
C GLY A 50 3.61 -14.85 14.84
N ASP A 51 4.13 -13.69 14.40
CA ASP A 51 4.42 -12.55 15.28
C ASP A 51 3.18 -11.68 15.47
N LYS A 52 2.22 -12.22 16.25
CA LYS A 52 0.93 -11.58 16.49
C LYS A 52 1.04 -10.22 17.17
N GLU A 53 2.02 -10.06 18.05
CA GLU A 53 2.22 -8.81 18.79
C GLU A 53 2.65 -7.67 17.86
N ARG A 54 3.71 -7.87 17.08
CA ARG A 54 4.18 -6.87 16.11
C ARG A 54 3.17 -6.64 15.00
N PHE A 55 2.49 -7.68 14.53
CA PHE A 55 1.42 -7.54 13.54
C PHE A 55 0.29 -6.63 14.07
N ALA A 56 -0.22 -6.91 15.28
CA ALA A 56 -1.29 -6.12 15.88
C ALA A 56 -0.88 -4.68 16.17
N PHE A 57 0.35 -4.47 16.65
CA PHE A 57 0.91 -3.14 16.83
C PHE A 57 0.95 -2.36 15.50
N SER A 58 1.46 -3.00 14.44
CA SER A 58 1.65 -2.37 13.13
C SER A 58 0.32 -1.96 12.49
N ILE A 59 -0.68 -2.85 12.51
CA ILE A 59 -2.04 -2.54 12.03
C ILE A 59 -2.65 -1.39 12.84
N GLY A 60 -2.54 -1.45 14.18
CA GLY A 60 -3.07 -0.41 15.05
C GLY A 60 -2.41 0.95 14.82
N TRP A 61 -1.12 0.99 14.48
CA TRP A 61 -0.43 2.22 14.11
C TRP A 61 -0.89 2.72 12.73
N ILE A 62 -0.98 1.85 11.73
CA ILE A 62 -1.40 2.19 10.36
C ILE A 62 -2.81 2.79 10.38
N GLY A 63 -3.79 2.12 10.99
CA GLY A 63 -5.17 2.62 11.03
C GLY A 63 -5.30 3.99 11.69
N LYS A 64 -4.43 4.31 12.67
CA LYS A 64 -4.47 5.60 13.37
C LYS A 64 -3.74 6.71 12.63
N ASN A 65 -2.59 6.43 12.04
CA ASN A 65 -1.64 7.45 11.58
C ASN A 65 -1.56 7.59 10.06
N LEU A 66 -1.91 6.56 9.28
CA LEU A 66 -1.74 6.58 7.83
C LEU A 66 -2.81 7.43 7.15
N ARG A 67 -2.41 8.28 6.22
CA ARG A 67 -3.30 9.10 5.39
C ARG A 67 -2.76 9.18 3.97
N PHE A 68 -3.64 9.17 2.97
CA PHE A 68 -3.28 9.27 1.55
C PHE A 68 -3.67 10.61 0.91
N ASP A 69 -4.17 11.58 1.69
CA ASP A 69 -4.43 12.96 1.27
C ASP A 69 -3.16 13.81 1.18
N ILE A 70 -2.16 13.27 0.49
CA ILE A 70 -0.83 13.88 0.35
C ILE A 70 -0.63 14.41 -1.06
N ASN A 71 -0.05 15.61 -1.18
CA ASN A 71 0.34 16.18 -2.46
C ASN A 71 1.64 15.51 -2.96
N LYS A 72 1.53 14.26 -3.42
CA LYS A 72 2.64 13.48 -3.94
C LYS A 72 2.19 12.66 -5.14
N THR A 73 3.00 12.69 -6.20
CA THR A 73 2.84 11.85 -7.39
C THR A 73 3.48 10.50 -7.14
N VAL A 74 2.71 9.43 -7.29
CA VAL A 74 3.13 8.05 -7.04
C VAL A 74 2.98 7.20 -8.30
N SER A 75 3.78 6.13 -8.39
CA SER A 75 3.60 5.09 -9.40
C SER A 75 2.33 4.31 -9.11
N VAL A 76 1.44 4.18 -10.09
CA VAL A 76 0.21 3.37 -9.96
C VAL A 76 0.58 1.92 -9.70
N PHE A 77 1.50 1.37 -10.50
CA PHE A 77 1.95 -0.01 -10.40
C PHE A 77 2.55 -0.35 -9.02
N GLU A 78 3.55 0.41 -8.56
CA GLU A 78 4.23 0.10 -7.28
C GLU A 78 3.28 0.31 -6.10
N THR A 79 2.43 1.33 -6.15
CA THR A 79 1.45 1.60 -5.09
C THR A 79 0.40 0.49 -5.02
N THR A 80 -0.03 -0.04 -6.17
CA THR A 80 -0.96 -1.17 -6.22
C THR A 80 -0.36 -2.44 -5.61
N ILE A 81 0.80 -2.89 -6.10
CA ILE A 81 1.32 -4.20 -5.68
C ILE A 81 1.84 -4.21 -4.23
N ARG A 82 2.33 -3.08 -3.72
CA ARG A 82 2.91 -3.00 -2.37
C ARG A 82 1.91 -2.53 -1.33
N VAL A 83 1.28 -1.38 -1.58
CA VAL A 83 0.45 -0.71 -0.57
C VAL A 83 -0.97 -1.27 -0.60
N LEU A 84 -1.63 -1.21 -1.76
CA LEU A 84 -2.98 -1.75 -1.86
C LEU A 84 -2.98 -3.26 -1.59
N GLY A 85 -2.05 -4.01 -2.20
CA GLY A 85 -1.85 -5.43 -1.95
C GLY A 85 -1.56 -5.73 -0.47
N GLY A 86 -0.63 -5.02 0.17
CA GLY A 86 -0.29 -5.21 1.58
C GLY A 86 -1.44 -4.91 2.54
N LEU A 87 -2.19 -3.83 2.31
CA LEU A 87 -3.37 -3.47 3.11
C LEU A 87 -4.47 -4.53 2.98
N LEU A 88 -4.78 -4.98 1.76
CA LEU A 88 -5.79 -6.00 1.52
C LEU A 88 -5.39 -7.36 2.11
N SER A 89 -4.13 -7.78 1.91
CA SER A 89 -3.57 -9.00 2.48
C SER A 89 -3.66 -8.99 4.01
N ALA A 90 -3.21 -7.91 4.65
CA ALA A 90 -3.26 -7.77 6.10
C ALA A 90 -4.70 -7.68 6.64
N HIS A 91 -5.63 -7.03 5.92
CA HIS A 91 -7.04 -7.03 6.28
C HIS A 91 -7.60 -8.47 6.29
N LEU A 92 -7.38 -9.25 5.24
CA LEU A 92 -7.85 -10.64 5.17
C LEU A 92 -7.27 -11.48 6.31
N ILE A 93 -5.97 -11.32 6.61
CA ILE A 93 -5.30 -12.02 7.71
C ILE A 93 -5.88 -11.64 9.07
N ALA A 94 -6.11 -10.34 9.30
CA ALA A 94 -6.61 -9.81 10.56
C ALA A 94 -8.10 -10.12 10.81
N SER A 95 -8.89 -10.31 9.75
CA SER A 95 -10.33 -10.58 9.82
C SER A 95 -10.69 -12.07 9.90
N ASP A 96 -9.87 -12.97 9.34
CA ASP A 96 -10.18 -14.41 9.31
C ASP A 96 -9.77 -15.14 10.61
N TYR A 97 -10.72 -15.87 11.22
CA TYR A 97 -10.48 -16.68 12.42
C TYR A 97 -9.52 -17.85 12.17
N ASN A 98 -9.44 -18.34 10.93
CA ASN A 98 -8.64 -19.52 10.59
C ASN A 98 -7.14 -19.24 10.52
N THR A 99 -6.74 -17.97 10.51
CA THR A 99 -5.32 -17.57 10.39
C THR A 99 -4.56 -17.65 11.72
N GLY A 100 -5.28 -17.70 12.85
CA GLY A 100 -4.68 -17.55 14.19
C GLY A 100 -4.23 -16.11 14.51
N MET A 101 -4.23 -15.23 13.51
CA MET A 101 -3.74 -13.85 13.59
C MET A 101 -4.82 -12.83 13.87
N ARG A 102 -6.09 -13.24 13.94
CA ARG A 102 -7.23 -12.37 14.21
C ARG A 102 -6.99 -11.45 15.42
N ILE A 103 -7.28 -10.17 15.24
CA ILE A 103 -7.22 -9.13 16.26
C ILE A 103 -8.65 -8.79 16.66
N PRO A 104 -9.09 -9.08 17.90
CA PRO A 104 -10.49 -8.87 18.30
C PRO A 104 -10.99 -7.43 18.19
N SER A 105 -10.09 -6.46 18.32
CA SER A 105 -10.39 -5.02 18.23
C SER A 105 -10.27 -4.45 16.82
N TYR A 106 -9.91 -5.26 15.82
CA TYR A 106 -9.80 -4.81 14.43
C TYR A 106 -11.19 -4.61 13.84
N ASN A 107 -11.39 -3.47 13.19
CA ASN A 107 -12.67 -3.02 12.64
C ASN A 107 -12.47 -2.45 11.23
N ASP A 108 -11.85 -3.26 10.38
CA ASP A 108 -11.67 -3.03 8.95
C ASP A 108 -10.91 -1.75 8.57
N GLU A 109 -10.10 -1.20 9.49
CA GLU A 109 -9.37 0.05 9.24
C GLU A 109 -8.46 -0.02 8.02
N LEU A 110 -7.85 -1.18 7.73
CA LEU A 110 -7.01 -1.34 6.54
C LEU A 110 -7.82 -1.44 5.25
N LEU A 111 -9.04 -1.97 5.30
CA LEU A 111 -9.93 -2.00 4.13
C LEU A 111 -10.39 -0.58 3.78
N HIS A 112 -10.73 0.23 4.78
CA HIS A 112 -11.06 1.64 4.56
C HIS A 112 -9.87 2.43 3.98
N LEU A 113 -8.65 2.16 4.43
CA LEU A 113 -7.44 2.74 3.85
C LEU A 113 -7.17 2.26 2.41
N ALA A 114 -7.39 0.97 2.13
CA ALA A 114 -7.28 0.41 0.78
C ALA A 114 -8.29 1.07 -0.18
N GLU A 115 -9.51 1.30 0.29
CA GLU A 115 -10.55 1.98 -0.46
C GLU A 115 -10.21 3.46 -0.73
N ASP A 116 -9.76 4.21 0.29
CA ASP A 116 -9.30 5.61 0.11
C ASP A 116 -8.15 5.70 -0.91
N LEU A 117 -7.17 4.81 -0.81
CA LEU A 117 -6.04 4.76 -1.74
C LEU A 117 -6.49 4.47 -3.18
N ALA A 118 -7.32 3.44 -3.38
CA ALA A 118 -7.81 3.08 -4.70
C ALA A 118 -8.60 4.21 -5.36
N ASN A 119 -9.50 4.86 -4.60
CA ASN A 119 -10.28 6.01 -5.08
C ASN A 119 -9.38 7.16 -5.57
N ARG A 120 -8.26 7.42 -4.88
CA ARG A 120 -7.28 8.44 -5.29
C ARG A 120 -6.50 8.04 -6.54
N MET A 121 -6.37 6.74 -6.81
CA MET A 121 -5.70 6.23 -8.01
C MET A 121 -6.63 6.11 -9.23
N LEU A 122 -7.96 6.06 -9.05
CA LEU A 122 -8.93 5.94 -10.15
C LEU A 122 -8.76 6.98 -11.28
N PRO A 123 -8.41 8.26 -11.02
CA PRO A 123 -8.14 9.21 -12.09
C PRO A 123 -7.05 8.77 -13.07
N ALA A 124 -6.15 7.86 -12.69
CA ALA A 124 -5.16 7.30 -13.61
C ALA A 124 -5.78 6.51 -14.75
N PHE A 125 -6.97 5.92 -14.55
CA PHE A 125 -7.66 5.08 -15.52
C PHE A 125 -8.55 5.87 -16.48
N ASP A 126 -8.74 7.17 -16.24
CA ASP A 126 -9.51 8.05 -17.12
C ASP A 126 -8.69 8.42 -18.37
N THR A 127 -8.54 7.42 -19.25
CA THR A 127 -7.85 7.53 -20.54
C THR A 127 -8.76 7.05 -21.65
N PRO A 128 -8.56 7.50 -22.91
CA PRO A 128 -9.39 7.06 -24.03
C PRO A 128 -9.41 5.54 -24.27
N THR A 129 -8.39 4.82 -23.80
CA THR A 129 -8.27 3.35 -23.96
C THR A 129 -8.65 2.58 -22.71
N GLY A 130 -8.81 3.23 -21.56
CA GLY A 130 -8.93 2.59 -20.25
C GLY A 130 -7.62 2.01 -19.70
N ILE A 131 -6.51 2.07 -20.47
CA ILE A 131 -5.19 1.72 -19.97
C ILE A 131 -4.71 2.87 -19.09
N PRO A 132 -4.34 2.64 -17.83
CA PRO A 132 -4.04 3.73 -16.92
C PRO A 132 -2.74 4.44 -17.27
N PHE A 133 -2.68 5.69 -16.85
CA PHE A 133 -1.45 6.45 -16.67
C PHE A 133 -0.51 5.74 -15.67
N GLY A 134 0.80 5.80 -15.92
CA GLY A 134 1.79 5.12 -15.05
C GLY A 134 1.92 5.74 -13.65
N SER A 135 1.49 6.99 -13.48
CA SER A 135 1.57 7.73 -12.21
C SER A 135 0.37 8.64 -11.99
N VAL A 136 0.09 8.93 -10.73
CA VAL A 136 -1.04 9.78 -10.29
C VAL A 136 -0.67 10.56 -9.04
N ASN A 137 -1.13 11.80 -8.91
CA ASN A 137 -1.03 12.56 -7.67
C ASN A 137 -2.17 12.18 -6.73
N LEU A 138 -1.86 11.78 -5.50
CA LEU A 138 -2.87 11.28 -4.54
C LEU A 138 -3.84 12.35 -4.02
N LEU A 139 -3.53 13.64 -4.22
CA LEU A 139 -4.41 14.76 -3.87
C LEU A 139 -5.09 15.39 -5.08
N HIS A 140 -4.40 15.47 -6.21
CA HIS A 140 -4.84 16.23 -7.38
C HIS A 140 -5.23 15.37 -8.60
N GLY A 141 -5.02 14.05 -8.56
CA GLY A 141 -5.25 13.17 -9.70
C GLY A 141 -4.13 13.31 -10.76
N VAL A 142 -4.48 13.18 -12.04
CA VAL A 142 -3.53 13.31 -13.15
C VAL A 142 -3.61 14.73 -13.73
N ASP A 143 -2.48 15.46 -13.76
CA ASP A 143 -2.41 16.79 -14.37
C ASP A 143 -2.51 16.69 -15.91
N GLU A 144 -3.39 17.49 -16.52
CA GLU A 144 -3.60 17.58 -17.97
C GLU A 144 -2.34 18.01 -18.77
N ASN A 145 -1.41 18.72 -18.12
CA ASN A 145 -0.16 19.16 -18.72
C ASN A 145 0.95 18.11 -18.56
N GLU A 146 0.98 17.35 -17.45
CA GLU A 146 1.93 16.26 -17.23
C GLU A 146 1.56 14.99 -18.04
N SER A 147 0.26 14.71 -18.17
CA SER A 147 -0.30 13.60 -18.95
C SER A 147 0.10 13.62 -20.44
N LYS A 148 0.40 14.80 -21.00
CA LYS A 148 0.85 14.96 -22.38
C LYS A 148 2.36 14.75 -22.57
N ALA A 149 3.17 14.85 -21.52
CA ALA A 149 4.63 14.90 -21.63
C ALA A 149 5.39 13.77 -20.92
N ARG A 150 4.83 13.15 -19.87
CA ARG A 150 5.53 12.13 -19.05
C ARG A 150 4.74 10.86 -18.80
N THR A 151 3.41 10.92 -18.86
CA THR A 151 2.55 9.83 -18.34
C THR A 151 2.03 8.86 -19.40
N GLN A 152 2.33 9.06 -20.68
CA GLN A 152 1.76 8.26 -21.78
C GLN A 152 2.33 6.85 -21.94
N ILE A 153 3.47 6.52 -21.30
CA ILE A 153 4.11 5.21 -21.48
C ILE A 153 3.85 4.34 -20.26
N THR A 154 2.68 3.70 -20.23
CA THR A 154 2.45 2.55 -19.37
C THR A 154 3.13 1.33 -19.96
N SER A 155 4.00 0.68 -19.19
CA SER A 155 4.59 -0.60 -19.59
C SER A 155 3.52 -1.70 -19.53
N THR A 156 3.71 -2.79 -20.27
CA THR A 156 2.79 -3.93 -20.24
C THR A 156 2.58 -4.47 -18.83
N ALA A 157 3.62 -4.48 -17.99
CA ALA A 157 3.52 -4.87 -16.59
C ALA A 157 2.72 -3.84 -15.77
N GLY A 158 3.02 -2.54 -15.96
CA GLY A 158 2.32 -1.47 -15.23
C GLY A 158 0.83 -1.42 -15.49
N GLY A 159 0.39 -1.71 -16.71
CA GLY A 159 -1.04 -1.80 -17.05
C GLY A 159 -1.67 -3.17 -16.79
N GLY A 160 -0.85 -4.23 -16.68
CA GLY A 160 -1.32 -5.62 -16.58
C GLY A 160 -1.32 -6.21 -15.17
N THR A 161 -0.67 -5.58 -14.20
CA THR A 161 -0.53 -6.08 -12.82
C THR A 161 -1.28 -5.18 -11.84
N LEU A 162 -2.59 -5.04 -12.08
CA LEU A 162 -3.50 -4.23 -11.26
C LEU A 162 -4.79 -4.97 -10.90
N THR A 163 -5.20 -5.93 -11.75
CA THR A 163 -6.52 -6.57 -11.70
C THR A 163 -6.76 -7.37 -10.43
N LEU A 164 -5.73 -7.97 -9.83
CA LEU A 164 -5.91 -8.80 -8.64
C LEU A 164 -6.31 -7.94 -7.44
N GLU A 165 -5.56 -6.88 -7.17
CA GLU A 165 -5.74 -6.01 -6.03
C GLU A 165 -7.04 -5.22 -6.13
N PHE A 166 -7.30 -4.59 -7.28
CA PHE A 166 -8.54 -3.88 -7.54
C PHE A 166 -9.76 -4.82 -7.54
N GLY A 167 -9.64 -6.02 -8.13
CA GLY A 167 -10.72 -7.02 -8.13
C GLY A 167 -11.05 -7.56 -6.74
N VAL A 168 -10.03 -7.77 -5.89
CA VAL A 168 -10.23 -8.13 -4.46
C VAL A 168 -10.91 -7.00 -3.71
N LEU A 169 -10.49 -5.75 -3.92
CA LEU A 169 -11.14 -4.58 -3.32
C LEU A 169 -12.61 -4.47 -3.74
N SER A 170 -12.91 -4.61 -5.04
CA SER A 170 -14.26 -4.69 -5.59
C SER A 170 -15.13 -5.72 -4.86
N ARG A 171 -14.57 -6.93 -4.63
CA ARG A 171 -15.25 -8.00 -3.92
C ARG A 171 -15.49 -7.69 -2.44
N LEU A 172 -14.51 -7.11 -1.75
CA LEU A 172 -14.60 -6.83 -0.31
C LEU A 172 -15.52 -5.64 0.01
N THR A 173 -15.56 -4.65 -0.87
CA THR A 173 -16.40 -3.45 -0.73
C THR A 173 -17.78 -3.58 -1.38
N ASN A 174 -18.00 -4.62 -2.20
CA ASN A 174 -19.17 -4.77 -3.05
C ASN A 174 -19.41 -3.57 -3.99
N ASN A 175 -18.32 -2.93 -4.41
CA ASN A 175 -18.33 -1.82 -5.35
C ASN A 175 -17.65 -2.24 -6.66
N PRO A 176 -18.39 -2.40 -7.78
CA PRO A 176 -17.83 -2.86 -9.05
C PRO A 176 -17.00 -1.79 -9.80
N GLY A 177 -16.80 -0.61 -9.21
CA GLY A 177 -16.03 0.49 -9.81
C GLY A 177 -14.52 0.31 -9.76
N TYR A 178 -14.01 -0.69 -9.02
CA TYR A 178 -12.59 -1.02 -8.90
C TYR A 178 -12.20 -2.16 -9.83
#